data_AF-A0A433TRF0-F1
#
_entry.id   AF-A0A433TRF0-F1
#
_cell.length_a   1.000
_cell.length_b   1.000
_cell.length_c   1.000
_cell.angle_alpha   90.00
_cell.angle_beta   90.00
_cell.angle_gamma   90.00
#
_symmetry.space_group_name_H-M   'P 1'
#
loop_
_entity.id
_entity.type
_entity.pdbx_description
1 polymer ?
#
loop_
_entity_poly.entity_id
_entity_poly.type
_entity_poly.pdbx_seq_one_letter_code
_entity_poly.pdbx_strand_id
1 'polypeptide(L)'
;MSCPVTGLTAEEKQHLETAWKKMIGTTPKEFKTAGITLVLWMFDNVPNMRMRFTKFDAKNSRTTLIADEMFLAHTQTVILALDSVLKLLDNPPKLQQKITTIVKAHVGQNPPIGSEYFDPFADKFHMFMEAALGLPEDDPEVQAWVKFLRALCQVVKAEEAELAKHHQPKKQRPRKCCSIL
;
A
#
# COMPACT_ATOMS: atom_id res chain seq x y z
N MET A 1 19.55 -12.37 -10.48
CA MET A 1 18.17 -12.52 -10.98
C MET A 1 17.26 -11.59 -10.18
N SER A 2 16.32 -10.92 -10.83
CA SER A 2 15.33 -10.05 -10.17
C SER A 2 14.07 -10.81 -9.77
N CYS A 3 13.37 -10.32 -8.75
CA CYS A 3 12.07 -10.84 -8.31
C CYS A 3 11.03 -10.62 -9.43
N PRO A 4 10.27 -11.64 -9.86
CA PRO A 4 9.29 -11.48 -10.93
C PRO A 4 8.07 -10.64 -10.52
N VAL A 5 7.83 -10.44 -9.22
CA VAL A 5 6.70 -9.67 -8.69
C VAL A 5 7.04 -8.19 -8.57
N THR A 6 8.23 -7.88 -8.05
CA THR A 6 8.62 -6.50 -7.70
C THR A 6 9.71 -5.93 -8.60
N GLY A 7 10.37 -6.77 -9.41
CA GLY A 7 11.56 -6.39 -10.17
C GLY A 7 12.82 -6.18 -9.32
N LEU A 8 12.75 -6.38 -8.00
CA LEU A 8 13.88 -6.14 -7.08
C LEU A 8 15.00 -7.18 -7.27
N THR A 9 16.25 -6.73 -7.34
CA THR A 9 17.44 -7.57 -7.24
C THR A 9 17.65 -8.05 -5.79
N ALA A 10 18.59 -8.98 -5.58
CA ALA A 10 18.95 -9.42 -4.23
C ALA A 10 19.50 -8.26 -3.38
N GLU A 11 20.31 -7.38 -3.97
CA GLU A 11 20.86 -6.19 -3.32
C GLU A 11 19.76 -5.18 -2.96
N GLU A 12 18.83 -4.89 -3.88
CA GLU A 12 17.71 -3.99 -3.59
C GLU A 12 16.79 -4.54 -2.50
N LYS A 13 16.60 -5.86 -2.40
CA LYS A 13 15.88 -6.47 -1.27
C LYS A 13 16.61 -6.22 0.06
N GLN A 14 17.93 -6.37 0.09
CA GLN A 14 18.72 -6.10 1.30
C GLN A 14 18.64 -4.63 1.72
N HIS A 15 18.68 -3.70 0.77
CA HIS A 15 18.46 -2.28 1.04
C HIS A 15 17.07 -2.02 1.64
N LEU A 16 16.04 -2.61 1.04
CA LEU A 16 14.67 -2.48 1.52
C LEU A 16 14.52 -3.01 2.96
N GLU A 17 15.04 -4.21 3.24
CA GLU A 17 15.02 -4.80 4.59
C GLU A 17 15.82 -3.98 5.61
N THR A 18 16.97 -3.44 5.20
CA THR A 18 17.83 -2.61 6.06
C THR A 18 17.10 -1.33 6.46
N ALA A 19 16.53 -0.63 5.50
CA ALA A 19 15.71 0.55 5.74
C ALA A 19 14.49 0.24 6.59
N TRP A 20 13.81 -0.89 6.34
CA TRP A 20 12.68 -1.32 7.16
C TRP A 20 13.04 -1.49 8.62
N LYS A 21 14.14 -2.22 8.90
CA LYS A 21 14.64 -2.43 10.26
C LYS A 21 14.97 -1.12 10.97
N LYS A 22 15.55 -0.14 10.26
CA LYS A 22 15.79 1.20 10.81
C LYS A 22 14.48 1.93 11.14
N MET A 23 13.47 1.85 10.25
CA MET A 23 12.18 2.52 10.45
C MET A 23 11.36 1.93 11.60
N ILE A 24 11.32 0.59 11.72
CA ILE A 24 10.49 -0.08 12.74
C ILE A 24 11.17 -0.23 14.10
N GLY A 25 12.48 0.01 14.17
CA GLY A 25 13.30 -0.19 15.36
C GLY A 25 13.45 -1.65 15.75
N THR A 26 13.86 -1.88 16.99
CA THR A 26 14.19 -3.22 17.53
C THR A 26 13.28 -3.65 18.67
N THR A 27 12.47 -2.74 19.20
CA THR A 27 11.56 -3.00 20.32
C THR A 27 10.08 -2.95 19.88
N PRO A 28 9.17 -3.65 20.60
CA PRO A 28 7.73 -3.56 20.33
C PRO A 28 7.17 -2.13 20.41
N LYS A 29 7.75 -1.28 21.28
CA LYS A 29 7.36 0.12 21.43
C LYS A 29 7.74 0.95 20.21
N GLU A 30 8.94 0.77 19.68
CA GLU A 30 9.39 1.42 18.45
C GLU A 30 8.54 0.97 17.26
N PHE A 31 8.28 -0.34 17.15
CA PHE A 31 7.43 -0.89 16.08
C PHE A 31 6.02 -0.27 16.08
N LYS A 32 5.40 -0.17 17.27
CA LYS A 32 4.11 0.50 17.44
C LYS A 32 4.18 1.97 17.04
N THR A 33 5.24 2.66 17.47
CA THR A 33 5.47 4.08 17.17
C THR A 33 5.65 4.31 15.66
N ALA A 34 6.39 3.44 14.97
CA ALA A 34 6.60 3.51 13.53
C ALA A 34 5.27 3.43 12.75
N GLY A 35 4.36 2.52 13.16
CA GLY A 35 3.02 2.43 12.56
C GLY A 35 2.20 3.72 12.76
N ILE A 36 2.26 4.31 13.95
CA ILE A 36 1.59 5.59 14.24
C ILE A 36 2.16 6.71 13.36
N THR A 37 3.49 6.83 13.31
CA THR A 37 4.19 7.85 12.52
C THR A 37 3.86 7.72 11.04
N LEU A 38 3.86 6.50 10.49
CA LEU A 38 3.53 6.25 9.09
C LEU A 38 2.09 6.68 8.76
N VAL A 39 1.09 6.28 9.56
CA VAL A 39 -0.30 6.62 9.29
C VAL A 39 -0.57 8.12 9.44
N LEU A 40 -0.01 8.77 10.46
CA LEU A 40 -0.11 10.22 10.60
C LEU A 40 0.55 10.93 9.41
N TRP A 41 1.72 10.47 8.97
CA TRP A 41 2.37 11.02 7.80
C TRP A 41 1.50 10.85 6.54
N MET A 42 0.86 9.69 6.34
CA MET A 42 -0.08 9.49 5.21
C MET A 42 -1.27 10.45 5.28
N PHE A 43 -1.80 10.73 6.48
CA PHE A 43 -2.90 11.67 6.66
C PHE A 43 -2.55 13.10 6.28
N ASP A 44 -1.29 13.48 6.43
CA ASP A 44 -0.80 14.82 6.15
C ASP A 44 -0.34 14.98 4.70
N ASN A 45 0.06 13.87 4.03
CA ASN A 45 0.72 13.93 2.73
C ASN A 45 -0.05 13.28 1.58
N VAL A 46 -0.96 12.34 1.84
CA VAL A 46 -1.75 11.66 0.79
C VAL A 46 -3.12 12.34 0.65
N PRO A 47 -3.48 12.85 -0.55
CA PRO A 47 -4.72 13.57 -0.76
C PRO A 47 -5.95 12.76 -0.35
N ASN A 48 -6.92 13.41 0.31
CA ASN A 48 -8.20 12.83 0.73
C ASN A 48 -8.10 11.58 1.62
N MET A 49 -6.92 11.21 2.11
CA MET A 49 -6.70 9.97 2.88
C MET A 49 -7.56 9.93 4.16
N ARG A 50 -7.64 11.05 4.88
CA ARG A 50 -8.48 11.18 6.09
C ARG A 50 -9.95 10.85 5.84
N MET A 51 -10.48 11.06 4.64
CA MET A 51 -11.88 10.78 4.31
C MET A 51 -12.21 9.29 4.21
N ARG A 52 -11.21 8.41 4.17
CA ARG A 52 -11.42 6.96 4.08
C ARG A 52 -11.65 6.29 5.43
N PHE A 53 -11.43 7.01 6.52
CA PHE A 53 -11.53 6.49 7.87
C PHE A 53 -12.86 6.91 8.50
N THR A 54 -13.75 5.95 8.70
CA THR A 54 -15.08 6.17 9.29
C THR A 54 -15.24 5.58 10.69
N LYS A 55 -14.32 4.70 11.11
CA LYS A 55 -14.34 4.04 12.43
C LYS A 55 -13.79 4.92 13.56
N PHE A 56 -13.12 6.01 13.20
CA PHE A 56 -12.65 7.08 14.09
C PHE A 56 -12.65 8.37 13.28
N ASP A 57 -12.73 9.53 13.94
CA ASP A 57 -12.64 10.81 13.25
C ASP A 57 -11.18 11.15 12.92
N ALA A 58 -10.78 10.81 11.69
CA ALA A 58 -9.44 11.08 11.19
C ALA A 58 -9.16 12.57 10.96
N LYS A 59 -10.08 13.51 11.20
CA LYS A 59 -9.81 14.96 11.18
C LYS A 59 -9.37 15.50 12.53
N ASN A 60 -9.46 14.68 13.58
CA ASN A 60 -9.01 15.06 14.91
C ASN A 60 -7.51 15.39 14.96
N SER A 61 -7.14 16.13 16.00
CA SER A 61 -5.76 16.46 16.30
C SER A 61 -4.90 15.21 16.52
N ARG A 62 -3.58 15.34 16.34
CA ARG A 62 -2.64 14.23 16.59
C ARG A 62 -2.79 13.67 18.00
N THR A 63 -2.91 14.51 19.02
CA THR A 63 -3.03 14.09 20.43
C THR A 63 -4.32 13.31 20.68
N THR A 64 -5.43 13.71 20.06
CA THR A 64 -6.68 12.96 20.12
C THR A 64 -6.57 11.62 19.40
N LEU A 65 -5.97 11.58 18.20
CA LEU A 65 -5.82 10.34 17.43
C LEU A 65 -4.96 9.29 18.16
N ILE A 66 -3.83 9.68 18.75
CA ILE A 66 -2.97 8.72 19.46
C ILE A 66 -3.60 8.18 20.76
N ALA A 67 -4.72 8.73 21.21
CA ALA A 67 -5.52 8.21 22.31
C ALA A 67 -6.70 7.34 21.84
N ASP A 68 -7.01 7.32 20.54
CA ASP A 68 -8.12 6.56 19.97
C ASP A 68 -7.72 5.10 19.70
N GLU A 69 -8.43 4.16 20.32
CA GLU A 69 -8.12 2.73 20.21
C GLU A 69 -8.29 2.17 18.79
N MET A 70 -9.26 2.68 18.03
CA MET A 70 -9.53 2.24 16.65
C MET A 70 -8.45 2.74 15.69
N PHE A 71 -8.00 3.98 15.88
CA PHE A 71 -6.83 4.53 15.19
C PHE A 71 -5.59 3.68 15.50
N LEU A 72 -5.29 3.44 16.77
CA LEU A 72 -4.13 2.64 17.20
C LEU A 72 -4.19 1.23 16.58
N ALA A 73 -5.33 0.55 16.64
CA ALA A 73 -5.50 -0.76 16.03
C ALA A 73 -5.27 -0.75 14.51
N HIS A 74 -5.74 0.28 13.81
CA HIS A 74 -5.49 0.42 12.38
C HIS A 74 -4.00 0.62 12.08
N THR A 75 -3.31 1.48 12.83
CA THR A 75 -1.87 1.71 12.64
C THR A 75 -1.06 0.42 12.80
N GLN A 76 -1.44 -0.44 13.75
CA GLN A 76 -0.82 -1.75 13.93
C GLN A 76 -1.11 -2.69 12.76
N THR A 77 -2.33 -2.67 12.24
CA THR A 77 -2.71 -3.47 11.08
C THR A 77 -1.87 -3.10 9.85
N VAL A 78 -1.67 -1.81 9.59
CA VAL A 78 -0.87 -1.32 8.46
C VAL A 78 0.59 -1.75 8.56
N ILE A 79 1.24 -1.49 9.70
CA ILE A 79 2.67 -1.80 9.87
C ILE A 79 2.91 -3.32 9.84
N LEU A 80 2.01 -4.13 10.40
CA LEU A 80 2.08 -5.59 10.32
C LEU A 80 1.86 -6.11 8.90
N ALA A 81 0.96 -5.48 8.14
CA ALA A 81 0.74 -5.85 6.75
C ALA A 81 2.02 -5.62 5.91
N LEU A 82 2.64 -4.45 6.04
CA LEU A 82 3.92 -4.16 5.38
C LEU A 82 5.01 -5.14 5.81
N ASP A 83 5.22 -5.33 7.12
CA ASP A 83 6.21 -6.27 7.65
C ASP A 83 6.02 -7.69 7.09
N SER A 84 4.77 -8.16 7.03
CA SER A 84 4.44 -9.48 6.50
C SER A 84 4.69 -9.63 5.00
N VAL A 85 4.57 -8.53 4.22
CA VAL A 85 4.90 -8.52 2.79
C VAL A 85 6.41 -8.60 2.62
N LEU A 86 7.18 -7.85 3.41
CA LEU A 86 8.64 -7.83 3.30
C LEU A 86 9.27 -9.18 3.68
N LYS A 87 8.72 -9.87 4.68
CA LYS A 87 9.13 -11.25 5.04
C LYS A 87 8.93 -12.28 3.91
N LEU A 88 8.21 -11.94 2.85
CA LEU A 88 7.95 -12.80 1.70
C LEU A 88 8.77 -12.41 0.46
N LEU A 89 9.72 -11.47 0.55
CA LEU A 89 10.52 -11.02 -0.60
C LEU A 89 11.27 -12.14 -1.31
N ASP A 90 11.68 -13.19 -0.59
CA ASP A 90 12.35 -14.37 -1.15
C ASP A 90 11.40 -15.51 -1.54
N ASN A 91 10.09 -15.29 -1.46
CA ASN A 91 9.07 -16.21 -1.94
C ASN A 91 8.08 -15.52 -2.89
N PRO A 92 8.43 -15.35 -4.17
CA PRO A 92 7.61 -14.60 -5.13
C PRO A 92 6.16 -15.08 -5.24
N PRO A 93 5.84 -16.39 -5.27
CA PRO A 93 4.46 -16.84 -5.29
C PRO A 93 3.64 -16.39 -4.07
N LYS A 94 4.20 -16.53 -2.85
CA LYS A 94 3.52 -16.07 -1.62
C LYS A 94 3.45 -14.54 -1.54
N LEU A 95 4.49 -13.85 -2.02
CA LEU A 95 4.52 -12.39 -2.11
C LEU A 95 3.38 -11.87 -2.99
N GLN A 96 3.24 -12.41 -4.21
CA GLN A 96 2.16 -12.04 -5.12
C GLN A 96 0.79 -12.27 -4.49
N GLN A 97 0.57 -13.44 -3.88
CA GLN A 97 -0.69 -13.76 -3.22
C GLN A 97 -1.01 -12.77 -2.10
N LYS A 98 -0.03 -12.45 -1.26
CA LYS A 98 -0.21 -11.53 -0.13
C LYS A 98 -0.50 -10.11 -0.59
N ILE A 99 0.26 -9.59 -1.56
CA ILE A 99 0.04 -8.28 -2.16
C ILE A 99 -1.35 -8.20 -2.78
N THR A 100 -1.72 -9.18 -3.61
CA THR A 100 -3.04 -9.25 -4.27
C THR A 100 -4.18 -9.26 -3.25
N THR A 101 -4.02 -9.97 -2.13
CA THR A 101 -5.02 -10.01 -1.05
C THR A 101 -5.21 -8.63 -0.40
N ILE A 102 -4.10 -7.94 -0.09
CA ILE A 102 -4.14 -6.59 0.47
C ILE A 102 -4.81 -5.64 -0.53
N VAL A 103 -4.38 -5.67 -1.79
CA VAL A 103 -4.93 -4.79 -2.84
C VAL A 103 -6.43 -5.02 -3.00
N LYS A 104 -6.89 -6.26 -3.17
CA LYS A 104 -8.32 -6.59 -3.30
C LYS A 104 -9.15 -6.08 -2.13
N ALA A 105 -8.63 -6.16 -0.91
CA ALA A 105 -9.29 -5.64 0.28
C ALA A 105 -9.42 -4.10 0.30
N HIS A 106 -8.59 -3.38 -0.44
CA HIS A 106 -8.64 -1.91 -0.56
C HIS A 106 -9.50 -1.48 -1.75
N VAL A 107 -9.24 -2.02 -2.95
CA VAL A 107 -10.01 -1.68 -4.15
C VAL A 107 -11.46 -2.14 -4.08
N GLY A 108 -11.76 -3.18 -3.30
CA GLY A 108 -13.12 -3.68 -3.08
C GLY A 108 -13.93 -2.92 -2.01
N GLN A 109 -13.38 -1.87 -1.40
CA GLN A 109 -14.14 -1.04 -0.44
C GLN A 109 -15.21 -0.21 -1.14
N ASN A 110 -16.17 0.29 -0.36
CA ASN A 110 -17.18 1.23 -0.85
C ASN A 110 -17.16 2.52 0.01
N PRO A 111 -16.56 3.62 -0.47
CA PRO A 111 -15.98 3.78 -1.80
C PRO A 111 -14.61 3.08 -1.92
N PRO A 112 -14.15 2.74 -3.14
CA PRO A 112 -12.85 2.09 -3.35
C PRO A 112 -11.69 2.89 -2.76
N ILE A 113 -10.63 2.17 -2.37
CA ILE A 113 -9.32 2.75 -2.05
C ILE A 113 -8.34 2.22 -3.10
N GLY A 114 -8.21 3.00 -4.17
CA GLY A 114 -7.53 2.62 -5.40
C GLY A 114 -6.24 3.38 -5.71
N SER A 115 -5.85 3.41 -6.98
CA SER A 115 -4.64 4.09 -7.46
C SER A 115 -4.58 5.56 -7.08
N GLU A 116 -5.74 6.22 -6.96
CA GLU A 116 -5.88 7.59 -6.45
C GLU A 116 -5.31 7.83 -5.04
N TYR A 117 -5.14 6.77 -4.24
CA TYR A 117 -4.48 6.82 -2.92
C TYR A 117 -3.10 6.17 -2.92
N PHE A 118 -2.94 5.05 -3.64
CA PHE A 118 -1.67 4.30 -3.65
C PHE A 118 -0.58 5.01 -4.47
N ASP A 119 -0.92 5.65 -5.60
CA ASP A 119 0.07 6.37 -6.42
C ASP A 119 0.68 7.55 -5.64
N PRO A 120 -0.11 8.48 -5.04
CA PRO A 120 0.47 9.58 -4.28
C PRO A 120 1.24 9.12 -3.03
N PHE A 121 0.84 7.99 -2.44
CA PHE A 121 1.60 7.37 -1.34
C PHE A 121 2.98 6.92 -1.83
N ALA A 122 3.04 6.18 -2.94
CA ALA A 122 4.30 5.72 -3.52
C ALA A 122 5.20 6.88 -3.95
N ASP A 123 4.64 7.89 -4.60
CA ASP A 123 5.38 9.05 -5.09
C ASP A 123 6.01 9.87 -3.97
N LYS A 124 5.34 9.99 -2.81
CA LYS A 124 5.80 10.80 -1.68
C LYS A 124 6.59 10.01 -0.65
N PHE A 125 6.70 8.70 -0.77
CA PHE A 125 7.31 7.86 0.28
C PHE A 125 8.78 8.20 0.56
N HIS A 126 9.52 8.72 -0.43
CA HIS A 126 10.87 9.22 -0.21
C HIS A 126 10.93 10.32 0.86
N MET A 127 9.94 11.22 0.91
CA MET A 127 9.85 12.28 1.93
C MET A 127 9.60 11.70 3.33
N PHE A 128 8.87 10.59 3.43
CA PHE A 128 8.72 9.87 4.70
C PHE A 128 10.06 9.30 5.17
N MET A 129 10.81 8.67 4.26
CA MET A 129 12.13 8.11 4.58
C MET A 129 13.14 9.19 4.94
N GLU A 130 13.13 10.34 4.26
CA GLU A 130 13.93 11.51 4.63
C GLU A 130 13.59 11.98 6.05
N ALA A 131 12.30 12.16 6.37
CA ALA A 131 11.88 12.58 7.70
C ALA A 131 12.17 11.55 8.81
N ALA A 132 12.07 10.25 8.50
CA ALA A 132 12.23 9.17 9.47
C ALA A 132 13.69 8.77 9.68
N LEU A 133 14.52 8.81 8.64
CA LEU A 133 15.88 8.25 8.63
C LEU A 133 16.97 9.26 8.21
N GLY A 134 16.60 10.43 7.69
CA GLY A 134 17.55 11.41 7.15
C GLY A 134 18.20 10.97 5.84
N LEU A 135 17.58 10.05 5.10
CA LEU A 135 18.11 9.56 3.82
C LEU A 135 17.64 10.45 2.66
N PRO A 136 18.55 10.89 1.77
CA PRO A 136 18.18 11.67 0.59
C PRO A 136 17.43 10.81 -0.44
N GLU A 137 16.73 11.45 -1.38
CA GLU A 137 15.89 10.75 -2.36
C GLU A 137 16.69 9.75 -3.22
N ASP A 138 17.95 10.05 -3.55
CA ASP A 138 18.82 9.21 -4.38
C ASP A 138 19.50 8.06 -3.63
N ASP A 139 19.26 7.93 -2.32
CA ASP A 139 19.83 6.84 -1.52
C ASP A 139 19.35 5.46 -2.01
N PRO A 140 20.23 4.44 -2.11
CA PRO A 140 19.86 3.11 -2.56
C PRO A 140 18.70 2.47 -1.77
N GLU A 141 18.62 2.74 -0.47
CA GLU A 141 17.51 2.29 0.38
C GLU A 141 16.18 2.95 -0.03
N VAL A 142 16.20 4.24 -0.32
CA VAL A 142 15.02 4.98 -0.78
C VAL A 142 14.58 4.49 -2.15
N GLN A 143 15.53 4.32 -3.09
CA GLN A 143 15.23 3.83 -4.43
C GLN A 143 14.66 2.41 -4.44
N ALA A 144 15.15 1.53 -3.56
CA ALA A 144 14.58 0.18 -3.40
C ALA A 144 13.11 0.23 -2.93
N TRP A 145 12.80 1.11 -1.98
CA TRP A 145 11.42 1.33 -1.50
C TRP A 145 10.51 1.91 -2.58
N VAL A 146 10.97 2.92 -3.31
CA VAL A 146 10.21 3.51 -4.43
C VAL A 146 9.90 2.45 -5.50
N LYS A 147 10.89 1.61 -5.85
CA LYS A 147 10.71 0.52 -6.81
C LYS A 147 9.69 -0.51 -6.32
N PHE A 148 9.76 -0.90 -5.05
CA PHE A 148 8.78 -1.79 -4.43
C PHE A 148 7.35 -1.22 -4.45
N LEU A 149 7.18 0.04 -4.05
CA LEU A 149 5.88 0.69 -4.01
C LEU A 149 5.30 0.92 -5.41
N ARG A 150 6.14 1.20 -6.41
CA ARG A 150 5.69 1.24 -7.81
C ARG A 150 5.16 -0.10 -8.28
N ALA A 151 5.82 -1.21 -7.92
CA ALA A 151 5.31 -2.55 -8.23
C ALA A 151 3.96 -2.82 -7.56
N LEU A 152 3.79 -2.40 -6.29
CA LEU A 152 2.50 -2.47 -5.59
C LEU A 152 1.41 -1.68 -6.33
N CYS A 153 1.71 -0.47 -6.80
CA CYS A 153 0.77 0.35 -7.56
C CYS A 153 0.35 -0.29 -8.89
N GLN A 154 1.24 -1.05 -9.55
CA GLN A 154 0.86 -1.82 -10.75
C GLN A 154 -0.17 -2.91 -10.43
N VAL A 155 -0.05 -3.58 -9.29
CA VAL A 155 -1.05 -4.56 -8.85
C VAL A 155 -2.38 -3.88 -8.52
N VAL A 156 -2.35 -2.71 -7.89
CA VAL A 156 -3.57 -1.90 -7.64
C VAL A 156 -4.29 -1.60 -8.93
N LYS A 157 -3.59 -1.04 -9.92
CA LYS A 157 -4.17 -0.68 -11.23
C LYS A 157 -4.72 -1.89 -11.98
N ALA A 158 -4.03 -3.04 -11.89
CA ALA A 158 -4.52 -4.28 -12.48
C ALA A 158 -5.85 -4.72 -11.84
N GLU A 159 -5.94 -4.70 -10.51
CA GLU A 159 -7.16 -5.10 -9.79
C GLU A 159 -8.31 -4.11 -10.01
N GLU A 160 -8.05 -2.80 -10.08
CA GLU A 160 -9.05 -1.81 -10.49
C GLU A 160 -9.60 -2.08 -11.89
N ALA A 161 -8.72 -2.38 -12.84
CA ALA A 161 -9.12 -2.70 -14.22
C ALA A 161 -9.97 -3.98 -14.29
N GLU A 162 -9.63 -5.01 -13.50
CA GLU A 162 -10.45 -6.23 -13.40
C GLU A 162 -11.83 -5.95 -12.78
N LEU A 163 -11.90 -5.16 -11.72
CA LEU A 163 -13.18 -4.74 -11.14
C LEU A 163 -14.03 -3.94 -12.13
N ALA A 164 -13.43 -3.04 -12.90
CA ALA A 164 -14.13 -2.27 -13.92
C ALA A 164 -14.72 -3.17 -15.01
N LYS A 165 -14.02 -4.23 -15.44
CA LYS A 165 -14.54 -5.22 -16.41
C LYS A 165 -15.77 -5.97 -15.87
N HIS A 166 -15.79 -6.29 -14.58
CA HIS A 166 -16.93 -6.96 -13.95
C HIS A 166 -18.15 -6.06 -13.74
N HIS A 167 -17.95 -4.75 -13.62
CA HIS A 167 -19.04 -3.76 -13.50
C HIS A 167 -19.55 -3.21 -14.83
N GLN A 168 -18.96 -3.59 -15.98
CA GLN A 168 -19.53 -3.26 -17.28
C GLN A 168 -20.84 -4.05 -17.49
N PRO A 169 -21.96 -3.40 -17.89
CA PRO A 169 -23.15 -4.14 -18.29
C PRO A 169 -22.78 -5.05 -19.45
N LYS A 170 -23.05 -6.36 -19.31
CA LYS A 170 -22.87 -7.33 -20.40
C LYS A 170 -23.53 -6.74 -21.64
N LYS A 171 -22.74 -6.37 -22.66
CA LYS A 171 -23.27 -5.97 -23.98
C LYS A 171 -24.26 -7.05 -24.40
N GLN A 172 -25.55 -6.74 -24.39
CA GLN A 172 -26.56 -7.61 -24.96
C GLN A 172 -26.16 -7.85 -26.41
N ARG A 173 -25.74 -9.08 -26.73
CA ARG A 173 -25.53 -9.47 -28.12
C ARG A 173 -26.86 -9.25 -28.83
N PRO A 174 -26.90 -8.51 -29.96
CA PRO A 174 -28.13 -8.41 -30.73
C PRO A 174 -28.57 -9.82 -31.07
N ARG A 175 -29.81 -10.17 -30.68
CA ARG A 175 -30.42 -11.43 -31.08
C ARG A 175 -30.44 -11.42 -32.61
N LYS A 176 -29.70 -12.33 -33.23
CA LYS A 176 -29.91 -12.68 -34.63
C LYS A 176 -31.29 -13.31 -34.71
N CYS A 177 -32.31 -12.52 -35.03
CA CYS A 177 -33.57 -13.08 -35.50
C CYS A 177 -33.27 -13.76 -36.83
N CYS A 178 -33.54 -15.06 -36.88
CA CYS A 178 -33.54 -15.84 -38.10
C CYS A 178 -34.44 -15.16 -39.14
N SER A 179 -33.88 -14.95 -40.33
CA SER A 179 -34.64 -14.83 -41.56
C SER A 179 -35.36 -16.15 -41.81
N ILE A 180 -36.69 -16.15 -41.69
CA ILE A 180 -37.56 -17.18 -42.24
C ILE A 180 -38.05 -16.65 -43.59
N LEU A 181 -37.87 -17.50 -44.61
CA LEU A 181 -38.35 -17.39 -45.99
C LEU A 181 -39.86 -17.14 -46.05
#